data_AF-A0A939A0V2-F1
#
_entry.id   AF-A0A939A0V2-F1
#
_cell.length_a   1.000
_cell.length_b   1.000
_cell.length_c   1.000
_cell.angle_alpha   90.00
_cell.angle_beta   90.00
_cell.angle_gamma   90.00
#
_symmetry.space_group_name_H-M   'P 1'
#
loop_
_entity.id
_entity.type
_entity.pdbx_description
1 polymer ?
#
loop_
_entity_poly.entity_id
_entity_poly.type
_entity_poly.pdbx_seq_one_letter_code
_entity_poly.pdbx_strand_id
1 'polypeptide(L)'
;MNAEELLEKYAAGERKFHSVNLSQENLKGADLSEIDLTSANLTGVDLSGANLTKAKLNSTNLTNASLADAKLNSVSASSAIFAWTDLYGADLSRSTLNSANFNHANLEKANLTAVDLSIAKLINANLDTANLSGANLSSADLTAASLAESNLSKANLTKADLREAYLTGSDLTLANLTEATLKSANLQGARLHRVNLNGVDLSGMNLAGVDFTAASFQSTNLTKALLQGANLERANLRRTNLTKANLDGANLKRADLTGAITYGMSFKDADLTGAIMPDGEVYKPIAAEAEIGKQETSLEKVISMTRKVINTDNAPAPVGPYNQAIAASGQFVFIAGQIAIDPRLGDVVYTDDVKKQTEQVLANLEAILTAAGATFQDVVKTTVFLADMNDFAAVNAVYAKYFPEDTAPARACVQVSRLPKDVLVEIDAIAVISG
;
A
#
# COMPACT_ATOMS: atom_id res chain seq x y z
N MET A 1 22.21 -14.79 -48.99
CA MET A 1 22.46 -16.20 -48.64
C MET A 1 21.10 -16.83 -48.46
N ASN A 2 20.86 -18.03 -48.97
CA ASN A 2 19.61 -18.75 -48.74
C ASN A 2 19.83 -19.88 -47.71
N ALA A 3 18.77 -20.56 -47.29
CA ALA A 3 18.86 -21.65 -46.31
C ALA A 3 19.80 -22.78 -46.75
N GLU A 4 19.74 -23.19 -48.02
CA GLU A 4 20.55 -24.30 -48.56
C GLU A 4 22.05 -23.97 -48.48
N GLU A 5 22.46 -22.79 -48.96
CA GLU A 5 23.85 -22.31 -48.90
C GLU A 5 24.35 -22.24 -47.44
N LEU A 6 23.50 -21.78 -46.51
CA LEU A 6 23.85 -21.75 -45.10
C LEU A 6 24.07 -23.16 -44.55
N LEU A 7 23.17 -24.09 -44.83
CA LEU A 7 23.23 -25.46 -44.31
C LEU A 7 24.44 -26.22 -44.88
N GLU A 8 24.76 -26.02 -46.16
CA GLU A 8 25.97 -26.59 -46.78
C GLU A 8 27.25 -26.08 -46.11
N LYS A 9 27.36 -24.76 -45.93
CA LYS A 9 28.51 -24.14 -45.25
C LYS A 9 28.60 -24.58 -43.79
N TYR A 10 27.46 -24.66 -43.10
CA TYR A 10 27.40 -25.12 -41.72
C TYR A 10 27.83 -26.60 -41.60
N ALA A 11 27.39 -27.46 -42.52
CA ALA A 11 27.81 -28.86 -42.61
C ALA A 11 29.32 -28.99 -42.92
N ALA A 12 29.89 -28.04 -43.68
CA ALA A 12 31.33 -27.95 -43.94
C ALA A 12 32.15 -27.44 -42.74
N GLY A 13 31.51 -27.16 -41.60
CA GLY A 13 32.17 -26.71 -40.36
C GLY A 13 32.23 -25.19 -40.21
N GLU A 14 31.67 -24.41 -41.14
CA GLU A 14 31.53 -22.98 -40.97
C GLU A 14 30.53 -22.71 -39.83
N ARG A 15 30.86 -21.75 -38.96
CA ARG A 15 29.97 -21.33 -37.87
C ARG A 15 29.70 -19.82 -37.88
N LYS A 16 30.45 -19.05 -38.67
CA LYS A 16 30.44 -17.59 -38.62
C LYS A 16 29.61 -16.99 -39.75
N PHE A 17 28.33 -16.76 -39.49
CA PHE A 17 27.36 -16.20 -40.43
C PHE A 17 26.92 -14.80 -39.96
N HIS A 18 27.89 -13.91 -39.76
CA HIS A 18 27.63 -12.56 -39.26
C HIS A 18 26.92 -11.71 -40.31
N SER A 19 25.93 -10.92 -39.89
CA SER A 19 25.24 -9.95 -40.74
C SER A 19 24.62 -10.52 -42.03
N VAL A 20 24.43 -11.85 -42.09
CA VAL A 20 23.78 -12.48 -43.25
C VAL A 20 22.30 -12.10 -43.28
N ASN A 21 21.73 -12.10 -44.48
CA ASN A 21 20.29 -11.98 -44.65
C ASN A 21 19.70 -13.34 -44.99
N LEU A 22 18.86 -13.86 -44.10
CA LEU A 22 18.10 -15.11 -44.23
C LEU A 22 16.60 -14.83 -43.96
N SER A 23 16.14 -13.61 -44.21
CA SER A 23 14.74 -13.25 -44.02
C SER A 23 13.83 -14.17 -44.84
N GLN A 24 12.75 -14.66 -44.23
CA GLN A 24 11.74 -15.54 -44.86
C GLN A 24 12.26 -16.92 -45.27
N GLU A 25 13.48 -17.29 -44.90
CA GLU A 25 14.01 -18.62 -45.20
C GLU A 25 13.37 -19.70 -44.31
N ASN A 26 13.45 -20.96 -44.76
CA ASN A 26 12.99 -22.11 -43.99
C ASN A 26 14.18 -22.90 -43.46
N LEU A 27 14.36 -22.86 -42.14
CA LEU A 27 15.38 -23.56 -41.36
C LEU A 27 14.73 -24.43 -40.28
N LYS A 28 13.49 -24.86 -40.51
CA LYS A 28 12.70 -25.66 -39.57
C LYS A 28 13.43 -26.96 -39.21
N GLY A 29 13.55 -27.22 -37.92
CA GLY A 29 14.21 -28.43 -37.38
C GLY A 29 15.71 -28.53 -37.67
N ALA A 30 16.34 -27.50 -38.24
CA ALA A 30 17.77 -27.52 -38.52
C ALA A 30 18.60 -27.60 -37.24
N ASP A 31 19.72 -28.34 -37.29
CA ASP A 31 20.75 -28.25 -36.24
C ASP A 31 21.72 -27.12 -36.57
N LEU A 32 21.60 -26.05 -35.79
CA LEU A 32 22.37 -24.83 -35.88
C LEU A 32 23.05 -24.52 -34.53
N SER A 33 23.35 -25.57 -33.76
CA SER A 33 24.03 -25.41 -32.47
C SER A 33 25.37 -24.68 -32.62
N GLU A 34 25.66 -23.78 -31.67
CA GLU A 34 26.88 -22.96 -31.65
C GLU A 34 27.10 -22.08 -32.91
N ILE A 35 26.07 -21.89 -33.75
CA ILE A 35 26.15 -20.97 -34.90
C ILE A 35 26.30 -19.53 -34.41
N ASP A 36 27.06 -18.73 -35.15
CA ASP A 36 27.21 -17.30 -34.93
C ASP A 36 26.45 -16.53 -36.02
N LEU A 37 25.25 -16.07 -35.67
CA LEU A 37 24.35 -15.26 -36.49
C LEU A 37 24.28 -13.82 -35.98
N THR A 38 25.33 -13.35 -35.31
CA THR A 38 25.42 -11.98 -34.77
C THR A 38 25.08 -10.97 -35.86
N SER A 39 24.17 -10.04 -35.55
CA SER A 39 23.67 -8.99 -36.45
C SER A 39 22.98 -9.48 -37.73
N ALA A 40 22.64 -10.77 -37.84
CA ALA A 40 21.93 -11.30 -39.00
C ALA A 40 20.48 -10.78 -39.07
N ASN A 41 19.94 -10.74 -40.29
CA ASN A 41 18.51 -10.52 -40.51
C ASN A 41 17.81 -11.87 -40.72
N LEU A 42 17.00 -12.24 -39.74
CA LEU A 42 16.19 -13.46 -39.68
C LEU A 42 14.68 -13.12 -39.68
N THR A 43 14.30 -11.96 -40.20
CA THR A 43 12.89 -11.51 -40.19
C THR A 43 11.99 -12.54 -40.89
N GLY A 44 11.02 -13.09 -40.15
CA GLY A 44 10.06 -14.09 -40.62
C GLY A 44 10.66 -15.43 -41.05
N VAL A 45 11.86 -15.76 -40.59
CA VAL A 45 12.42 -17.10 -40.79
C VAL A 45 11.57 -18.15 -40.05
N ASP A 46 11.43 -19.35 -40.63
CA ASP A 46 10.91 -20.51 -39.91
C ASP A 46 12.08 -21.30 -39.30
N LEU A 47 12.23 -21.22 -37.98
CA LEU A 47 13.19 -21.95 -37.15
C LEU A 47 12.45 -22.87 -36.16
N SER A 48 11.18 -23.22 -36.43
CA SER A 48 10.39 -24.05 -35.52
C SER A 48 11.07 -25.40 -35.28
N GLY A 49 11.21 -25.79 -34.02
CA GLY A 49 11.89 -27.03 -33.61
C GLY A 49 13.39 -27.08 -33.91
N ALA A 50 14.01 -26.00 -34.39
CA ALA A 50 15.43 -25.95 -34.68
C ALA A 50 16.26 -26.05 -33.39
N ASN A 51 17.47 -26.60 -33.51
CA ASN A 51 18.45 -26.61 -32.43
C ASN A 51 19.40 -25.42 -32.58
N LEU A 52 19.24 -24.41 -31.72
CA LEU A 52 20.07 -23.22 -31.62
C LEU A 52 20.84 -23.19 -30.30
N THR A 53 21.00 -24.32 -29.61
CA THR A 53 21.74 -24.37 -28.33
C THR A 53 23.09 -23.68 -28.47
N LYS A 54 23.38 -22.74 -27.55
CA LYS A 54 24.61 -21.91 -27.53
C LYS A 54 24.88 -21.07 -28.79
N ALA A 55 23.89 -20.85 -29.65
CA ALA A 55 24.02 -19.92 -30.75
C ALA A 55 24.30 -18.49 -30.26
N LYS A 56 25.00 -17.71 -31.07
CA LYS A 56 25.18 -16.27 -30.88
C LYS A 56 24.24 -15.53 -31.82
N LEU A 57 23.29 -14.84 -31.22
CA LEU A 57 22.21 -14.09 -31.85
C LEU A 57 22.23 -12.62 -31.40
N ASN A 58 23.38 -12.11 -30.94
CA ASN A 58 23.49 -10.74 -30.46
C ASN A 58 23.12 -9.77 -31.59
N SER A 59 22.25 -8.80 -31.29
CA SER A 59 21.75 -7.82 -32.27
C SER A 59 21.08 -8.42 -33.52
N THR A 60 20.68 -9.69 -33.48
CA THR A 60 19.98 -10.35 -34.59
C THR A 60 18.53 -9.89 -34.65
N ASN A 61 18.01 -9.70 -35.87
CA ASN A 61 16.60 -9.35 -36.08
C ASN A 61 15.78 -10.60 -36.40
N LEU A 62 14.96 -11.05 -35.45
CA LEU A 62 14.05 -12.20 -35.54
C LEU A 62 12.59 -11.76 -35.63
N THR A 63 12.32 -10.50 -35.99
CA THR A 63 10.94 -9.98 -36.06
C THR A 63 10.04 -10.89 -36.92
N ASN A 64 8.85 -11.22 -36.43
CA ASN A 64 7.89 -12.15 -37.07
C ASN A 64 8.42 -13.57 -37.35
N ALA A 65 9.56 -13.98 -36.80
CA ALA A 65 10.07 -15.34 -36.99
C ALA A 65 9.23 -16.38 -36.22
N SER A 66 9.32 -17.64 -36.64
CA SER A 66 8.79 -18.78 -35.89
C SER A 66 9.92 -19.55 -35.25
N LEU A 67 9.92 -19.65 -33.92
CA LEU A 67 10.84 -20.43 -33.09
C LEU A 67 10.06 -21.35 -32.14
N ALA A 68 8.82 -21.69 -32.48
CA ALA A 68 8.01 -22.61 -31.71
C ALA A 68 8.76 -23.93 -31.48
N ASP A 69 8.78 -24.40 -30.24
CA ASP A 69 9.48 -25.61 -29.77
C ASP A 69 11.00 -25.66 -30.07
N ALA A 70 11.61 -24.54 -30.46
CA ALA A 70 13.05 -24.48 -30.73
C ALA A 70 13.89 -24.58 -29.45
N LYS A 71 15.09 -25.15 -29.56
CA LYS A 71 16.06 -25.22 -28.46
C LYS A 71 16.98 -24.02 -28.55
N LEU A 72 16.78 -23.04 -27.67
CA LEU A 72 17.60 -21.83 -27.54
C LEU A 72 18.30 -21.77 -26.18
N ASN A 73 18.55 -22.91 -25.54
CA ASN A 73 19.16 -22.93 -24.22
C ASN A 73 20.63 -22.46 -24.30
N SER A 74 21.02 -21.60 -23.37
CA SER A 74 22.35 -20.99 -23.30
C SER A 74 22.77 -20.14 -24.51
N VAL A 75 21.82 -19.55 -25.25
CA VAL A 75 22.16 -18.61 -26.34
C VAL A 75 22.61 -17.26 -25.79
N SER A 76 23.42 -16.54 -26.58
CA SER A 76 23.73 -15.13 -26.38
C SER A 76 22.93 -14.32 -27.40
N ALA A 77 21.87 -13.64 -26.98
CA ALA A 77 21.04 -12.79 -27.83
C ALA A 77 20.81 -11.40 -27.21
N SER A 78 21.86 -10.83 -26.63
CA SER A 78 21.85 -9.46 -26.12
C SER A 78 21.40 -8.50 -27.23
N SER A 79 20.46 -7.61 -26.91
CA SER A 79 19.90 -6.62 -27.85
C SER A 79 19.28 -7.20 -29.12
N ALA A 80 18.98 -8.51 -29.17
CA ALA A 80 18.25 -9.11 -30.28
C ALA A 80 16.80 -8.63 -30.34
N ILE A 81 16.20 -8.66 -31.53
CA ILE A 81 14.82 -8.22 -31.75
C ILE A 81 13.96 -9.46 -32.02
N PHE A 82 13.17 -9.86 -31.04
CA PHE A 82 12.16 -10.92 -31.07
C PHE A 82 10.73 -10.37 -31.14
N ALA A 83 10.54 -9.14 -31.64
CA ALA A 83 9.22 -8.53 -31.71
C ALA A 83 8.29 -9.39 -32.59
N TRP A 84 7.07 -9.67 -32.13
CA TRP A 84 6.09 -10.50 -32.86
C TRP A 84 6.57 -11.93 -33.19
N THR A 85 7.61 -12.42 -32.52
CA THR A 85 8.13 -13.76 -32.75
C THR A 85 7.26 -14.80 -32.04
N ASP A 86 7.03 -15.94 -32.68
CA ASP A 86 6.44 -17.10 -32.02
C ASP A 86 7.54 -17.94 -31.34
N LEU A 87 7.54 -17.98 -30.01
CA LEU A 87 8.45 -18.74 -29.15
C LEU A 87 7.66 -19.72 -28.28
N TYR A 88 6.45 -20.11 -28.69
CA TYR A 88 5.63 -21.09 -27.97
C TYR A 88 6.45 -22.34 -27.64
N GLY A 89 6.49 -22.74 -26.37
CA GLY A 89 7.19 -23.95 -25.93
C GLY A 89 8.71 -23.95 -26.11
N ALA A 90 9.32 -22.86 -26.58
CA ALA A 90 10.76 -22.80 -26.82
C ALA A 90 11.55 -22.89 -25.51
N ASP A 91 12.74 -23.51 -25.56
CA ASP A 91 13.65 -23.56 -24.42
C ASP A 91 14.71 -22.47 -24.50
N LEU A 92 14.54 -21.38 -23.75
CA LEU A 92 15.50 -20.28 -23.63
C LEU A 92 16.28 -20.31 -22.30
N SER A 93 16.30 -21.46 -21.62
CA SER A 93 16.88 -21.54 -20.28
C SER A 93 18.38 -21.19 -20.27
N ARG A 94 18.79 -20.43 -19.24
CA ARG A 94 20.18 -19.97 -19.03
C ARG A 94 20.74 -19.10 -20.17
N SER A 95 19.89 -18.55 -21.01
CA SER A 95 20.30 -17.66 -22.10
C SER A 95 20.53 -16.23 -21.62
N THR A 96 21.37 -15.49 -22.35
CA THR A 96 21.59 -14.06 -22.13
C THR A 96 20.77 -13.28 -23.15
N LEU A 97 19.69 -12.66 -22.70
CA LEU A 97 18.70 -11.92 -23.50
C LEU A 97 18.54 -10.48 -22.98
N ASN A 98 19.57 -9.96 -22.30
CA ASN A 98 19.52 -8.62 -21.73
C ASN A 98 19.33 -7.57 -22.83
N SER A 99 18.48 -6.58 -22.53
CA SER A 99 18.09 -5.53 -23.47
C SER A 99 17.46 -6.01 -24.80
N ALA A 100 17.07 -7.28 -24.90
CA ALA A 100 16.37 -7.79 -26.07
C ALA A 100 14.92 -7.27 -26.13
N ASN A 101 14.33 -7.27 -27.32
CA ASN A 101 12.98 -6.79 -27.55
C ASN A 101 12.04 -7.94 -27.90
N PHE A 102 11.16 -8.32 -26.98
CA PHE A 102 10.11 -9.33 -27.10
C PHE A 102 8.71 -8.72 -27.18
N ASN A 103 8.58 -7.43 -27.56
CA ASN A 103 7.27 -6.82 -27.65
C ASN A 103 6.33 -7.63 -28.55
N HIS A 104 5.13 -7.92 -28.06
CA HIS A 104 4.13 -8.75 -28.74
C HIS A 104 4.57 -10.19 -29.07
N ALA A 105 5.69 -10.67 -28.52
CA ALA A 105 6.12 -12.05 -28.74
C ALA A 105 5.20 -13.04 -28.02
N ASN A 106 5.06 -14.22 -28.60
CA ASN A 106 4.38 -15.35 -27.96
C ASN A 106 5.42 -16.24 -27.26
N LEU A 107 5.49 -16.19 -25.93
CA LEU A 107 6.36 -17.00 -25.07
C LEU A 107 5.55 -17.98 -24.22
N GLU A 108 4.30 -18.29 -24.59
CA GLU A 108 3.46 -19.22 -23.87
C GLU A 108 4.17 -20.59 -23.72
N LYS A 109 4.17 -21.16 -22.52
CA LYS A 109 4.86 -22.42 -22.15
C LYS A 109 6.38 -22.42 -22.36
N ALA A 110 7.00 -21.30 -22.72
CA ALA A 110 8.44 -21.25 -22.91
C ALA A 110 9.19 -21.55 -21.59
N ASN A 111 10.32 -22.22 -21.70
CA ASN A 111 11.24 -22.41 -20.58
C ASN A 111 12.24 -21.26 -20.54
N LEU A 112 12.05 -20.34 -19.59
CA LEU A 112 12.87 -19.17 -19.34
C LEU A 112 13.65 -19.31 -18.00
N THR A 113 13.87 -20.53 -17.54
CA THR A 113 14.53 -20.78 -16.25
C THR A 113 15.93 -20.16 -16.24
N ALA A 114 16.23 -19.36 -15.22
CA ALA A 114 17.51 -18.69 -15.02
C ALA A 114 18.02 -17.88 -16.24
N VAL A 115 17.10 -17.37 -17.06
CA VAL A 115 17.43 -16.48 -18.18
C VAL A 115 17.78 -15.08 -17.67
N ASP A 116 18.69 -14.39 -18.35
CA ASP A 116 18.91 -12.96 -18.14
C ASP A 116 18.09 -12.13 -19.13
N LEU A 117 17.00 -11.55 -18.65
CA LEU A 117 16.10 -10.63 -19.34
C LEU A 117 16.22 -9.20 -18.77
N SER A 118 17.34 -8.86 -18.11
CA SER A 118 17.52 -7.52 -17.57
C SER A 118 17.39 -6.45 -18.66
N ILE A 119 16.62 -5.39 -18.39
CA ILE A 119 16.36 -4.28 -19.33
C ILE A 119 15.61 -4.72 -20.60
N ALA A 120 15.14 -5.97 -20.70
CA ALA A 120 14.39 -6.43 -21.85
C ALA A 120 13.03 -5.74 -21.96
N LYS A 121 12.52 -5.62 -23.20
CA LYS A 121 11.17 -5.12 -23.48
C LYS A 121 10.25 -6.29 -23.76
N LEU A 122 9.20 -6.45 -22.99
CA LEU A 122 8.20 -7.53 -23.04
C LEU A 122 6.78 -6.94 -23.11
N ILE A 123 6.64 -5.74 -23.69
CA ILE A 123 5.36 -5.02 -23.74
C ILE A 123 4.36 -5.83 -24.56
N ASN A 124 3.19 -6.12 -23.99
CA ASN A 124 2.16 -6.98 -24.58
C ASN A 124 2.65 -8.39 -24.97
N ALA A 125 3.75 -8.89 -24.39
CA ALA A 125 4.19 -10.25 -24.62
C ALA A 125 3.25 -11.26 -23.92
N ASN A 126 3.02 -12.40 -24.54
CA ASN A 126 2.30 -13.51 -23.92
C ASN A 126 3.31 -14.44 -23.23
N LEU A 127 3.33 -14.49 -21.91
CA LEU A 127 4.16 -15.37 -21.09
C LEU A 127 3.30 -16.34 -20.26
N ASP A 128 2.06 -16.58 -20.68
CA ASP A 128 1.15 -17.46 -19.95
C ASP A 128 1.76 -18.86 -19.82
N THR A 129 1.65 -19.43 -18.62
CA THR A 129 2.21 -20.75 -18.25
C THR A 129 3.72 -20.93 -18.47
N ALA A 130 4.45 -19.86 -18.79
CA ALA A 130 5.90 -19.91 -18.98
C ALA A 130 6.64 -20.15 -17.65
N ASN A 131 7.80 -20.80 -17.71
CA ASN A 131 8.64 -21.01 -16.54
C ASN A 131 9.80 -19.99 -16.51
N LEU A 132 9.65 -18.93 -15.71
CA LEU A 132 10.64 -17.89 -15.45
C LEU A 132 11.36 -18.07 -14.10
N SER A 133 11.39 -19.29 -13.55
CA SER A 133 11.97 -19.49 -12.22
C SER A 133 13.45 -19.10 -12.17
N GLY A 134 13.81 -18.26 -11.20
CA GLY A 134 15.17 -17.71 -11.06
C GLY A 134 15.62 -16.77 -12.19
N ALA A 135 14.72 -16.34 -13.08
CA ALA A 135 15.05 -15.40 -14.15
C ALA A 135 15.45 -14.01 -13.59
N ASN A 136 16.36 -13.33 -14.28
CA ASN A 136 16.67 -11.93 -14.01
C ASN A 136 15.86 -11.03 -14.94
N LEU A 137 14.84 -10.36 -14.39
CA LEU A 137 13.97 -9.40 -15.07
C LEU A 137 14.20 -7.97 -14.54
N SER A 138 15.35 -7.69 -13.94
CA SER A 138 15.62 -6.39 -13.34
C SER A 138 15.52 -5.28 -14.39
N SER A 139 14.73 -4.24 -14.09
CA SER A 139 14.46 -3.12 -15.01
C SER A 139 13.86 -3.52 -16.36
N ALA A 140 13.30 -4.71 -16.50
CA ALA A 140 12.54 -5.10 -17.68
C ALA A 140 11.20 -4.36 -17.74
N ASP A 141 10.71 -4.12 -18.95
CA ASP A 141 9.40 -3.54 -19.22
C ASP A 141 8.41 -4.65 -19.59
N LEU A 142 7.57 -5.04 -18.64
CA LEU A 142 6.49 -6.02 -18.78
C LEU A 142 5.11 -5.34 -18.86
N THR A 143 5.05 -4.08 -19.30
CA THR A 143 3.78 -3.35 -19.39
C THR A 143 2.77 -4.13 -20.24
N ALA A 144 1.58 -4.37 -19.68
CA ALA A 144 0.50 -5.13 -20.31
C ALA A 144 0.87 -6.56 -20.75
N ALA A 145 1.95 -7.14 -20.23
CA ALA A 145 2.29 -8.54 -20.50
C ALA A 145 1.29 -9.50 -19.85
N SER A 146 0.98 -10.60 -20.54
CA SER A 146 0.20 -11.70 -19.96
C SER A 146 1.16 -12.68 -19.28
N LEU A 147 0.95 -12.97 -18.01
CA LEU A 147 1.79 -13.83 -17.16
C LEU A 147 0.91 -14.83 -16.39
N ALA A 148 -0.29 -15.13 -16.89
CA ALA A 148 -1.25 -15.97 -16.20
C ALA A 148 -0.66 -17.36 -15.98
N GLU A 149 -0.79 -17.88 -14.75
CA GLU A 149 -0.29 -19.20 -14.36
C GLU A 149 1.23 -19.43 -14.61
N SER A 150 2.00 -18.36 -14.86
CA SER A 150 3.44 -18.45 -15.05
C SER A 150 4.18 -18.72 -13.74
N ASN A 151 5.36 -19.34 -13.83
CA ASN A 151 6.23 -19.55 -12.67
C ASN A 151 7.35 -18.49 -12.63
N LEU A 152 7.21 -17.50 -11.77
CA LEU A 152 8.19 -16.44 -11.49
C LEU A 152 8.94 -16.69 -10.17
N SER A 153 8.91 -17.92 -9.63
CA SER A 153 9.50 -18.19 -8.33
C SER A 153 11.00 -17.87 -8.32
N LYS A 154 11.46 -17.17 -7.28
CA LYS A 154 12.84 -16.67 -7.12
C LYS A 154 13.31 -15.71 -8.22
N ALA A 155 12.43 -15.20 -9.08
CA ALA A 155 12.80 -14.24 -10.12
C ALA A 155 13.19 -12.89 -9.51
N ASN A 156 14.13 -12.19 -10.15
CA ASN A 156 14.50 -10.83 -9.81
C ASN A 156 13.75 -9.84 -10.70
N LEU A 157 12.73 -9.17 -10.15
CA LEU A 157 11.91 -8.15 -10.80
C LEU A 157 12.23 -6.74 -10.24
N THR A 158 13.42 -6.54 -9.65
CA THR A 158 13.81 -5.24 -9.09
C THR A 158 13.69 -4.14 -10.15
N LYS A 159 12.97 -3.06 -9.84
CA LYS A 159 12.71 -1.94 -10.76
C LYS A 159 12.01 -2.31 -12.08
N ALA A 160 11.42 -3.50 -12.18
CA ALA A 160 10.65 -3.88 -13.37
C ALA A 160 9.36 -3.07 -13.46
N ASP A 161 8.91 -2.80 -14.68
CA ASP A 161 7.61 -2.18 -14.94
C ASP A 161 6.59 -3.27 -15.26
N LEU A 162 5.62 -3.49 -14.38
CA LEU A 162 4.52 -4.43 -14.54
C LEU A 162 3.16 -3.71 -14.63
N ARG A 163 3.14 -2.45 -15.07
CA ARG A 163 1.87 -1.73 -15.24
C ARG A 163 0.94 -2.51 -16.14
N GLU A 164 -0.31 -2.67 -15.71
CA GLU A 164 -1.36 -3.36 -16.46
C GLU A 164 -1.05 -4.85 -16.78
N ALA A 165 -0.02 -5.44 -16.19
CA ALA A 165 0.31 -6.84 -16.40
C ALA A 165 -0.73 -7.79 -15.78
N TYR A 166 -0.95 -8.94 -16.41
CA TYR A 166 -1.92 -9.95 -15.97
C TYR A 166 -1.19 -11.11 -15.30
N LEU A 167 -1.17 -11.14 -13.96
CA LEU A 167 -0.46 -12.14 -13.16
C LEU A 167 -1.39 -13.15 -12.48
N THR A 168 -2.62 -13.33 -12.98
CA THR A 168 -3.61 -14.22 -12.38
C THR A 168 -3.06 -15.63 -12.20
N GLY A 169 -3.12 -16.17 -10.98
CA GLY A 169 -2.64 -17.54 -10.69
C GLY A 169 -1.13 -17.78 -10.81
N SER A 170 -0.33 -16.76 -11.11
CA SER A 170 1.12 -16.89 -11.23
C SER A 170 1.80 -17.18 -9.89
N ASP A 171 2.97 -17.81 -9.93
CA ASP A 171 3.80 -18.11 -8.75
C ASP A 171 4.96 -17.12 -8.64
N LEU A 172 4.88 -16.16 -7.73
CA LEU A 172 5.95 -15.22 -7.38
C LEU A 172 6.65 -15.60 -6.07
N THR A 173 6.58 -16.87 -5.65
CA THR A 173 7.21 -17.32 -4.40
C THR A 173 8.70 -16.96 -4.39
N LEU A 174 9.17 -16.27 -3.34
CA LEU A 174 10.55 -15.79 -3.19
C LEU A 174 11.03 -14.80 -4.28
N ALA A 175 10.13 -14.24 -5.11
CA ALA A 175 10.52 -13.22 -6.08
C ALA A 175 10.90 -11.90 -5.39
N ASN A 176 11.73 -11.10 -6.04
CA ASN A 176 12.12 -9.77 -5.58
C ASN A 176 11.52 -8.68 -6.47
N LEU A 177 10.52 -7.95 -5.97
CA LEU A 177 9.85 -6.84 -6.65
C LEU A 177 10.24 -5.47 -6.06
N THR A 178 11.37 -5.37 -5.36
CA THR A 178 11.83 -4.09 -4.78
C THR A 178 11.83 -2.99 -5.86
N GLU A 179 11.20 -1.85 -5.56
CA GLU A 179 11.08 -0.70 -6.47
C GLU A 179 10.38 -1.00 -7.82
N ALA A 180 9.68 -2.13 -7.98
CA ALA A 180 8.88 -2.42 -9.17
C ALA A 180 7.62 -1.55 -9.24
N THR A 181 7.11 -1.31 -10.45
CA THR A 181 5.84 -0.58 -10.66
C THR A 181 4.73 -1.57 -11.00
N LEU A 182 3.70 -1.67 -10.17
CA LEU A 182 2.58 -2.62 -10.37
C LEU A 182 1.21 -1.92 -10.57
N LYS A 183 1.21 -0.64 -10.93
CA LYS A 183 -0.05 0.11 -11.08
C LYS A 183 -0.98 -0.57 -12.08
N SER A 184 -2.21 -0.86 -11.64
CA SER A 184 -3.24 -1.56 -12.41
C SER A 184 -2.90 -3.02 -12.80
N ALA A 185 -1.85 -3.62 -12.23
CA ALA A 185 -1.57 -5.03 -12.44
C ALA A 185 -2.63 -5.91 -11.77
N ASN A 186 -2.99 -7.04 -12.38
CA ASN A 186 -3.90 -8.02 -11.81
C ASN A 186 -3.13 -9.16 -11.14
N LEU A 187 -3.15 -9.20 -9.80
CA LEU A 187 -2.48 -10.22 -8.98
C LEU A 187 -3.47 -11.24 -8.38
N GLN A 188 -4.72 -11.29 -8.85
CA GLN A 188 -5.74 -12.15 -8.26
C GLN A 188 -5.33 -13.64 -8.33
N GLY A 189 -5.38 -14.32 -7.18
CA GLY A 189 -4.97 -15.73 -7.07
C GLY A 189 -3.47 -15.99 -7.24
N ALA A 190 -2.63 -14.96 -7.39
CA ALA A 190 -1.19 -15.14 -7.45
C ALA A 190 -0.63 -15.61 -6.08
N ARG A 191 0.40 -16.45 -6.12
CA ARG A 191 1.14 -16.88 -4.91
C ARG A 191 2.33 -15.98 -4.68
N LEU A 192 2.30 -15.17 -3.64
CA LEU A 192 3.36 -14.22 -3.26
C LEU A 192 4.03 -14.61 -1.93
N HIS A 193 4.15 -15.91 -1.67
CA HIS A 193 4.81 -16.45 -0.49
C HIS A 193 6.27 -15.97 -0.42
N ARG A 194 6.67 -15.33 0.69
CA ARG A 194 8.03 -14.79 0.92
C ARG A 194 8.51 -13.83 -0.18
N VAL A 195 7.60 -13.15 -0.86
CA VAL A 195 7.98 -12.12 -1.84
C VAL A 195 8.59 -10.91 -1.14
N ASN A 196 9.52 -10.22 -1.81
CA ASN A 196 10.01 -8.92 -1.36
C ASN A 196 9.34 -7.78 -2.15
N LEU A 197 8.47 -7.01 -1.49
CA LEU A 197 7.72 -5.85 -2.01
C LEU A 197 8.16 -4.53 -1.35
N ASN A 198 9.35 -4.49 -0.76
CA ASN A 198 9.82 -3.33 -0.01
C ASN A 198 9.82 -2.06 -0.86
N GLY A 199 9.27 -0.98 -0.32
CA GLY A 199 9.22 0.34 -0.97
C GLY A 199 8.31 0.44 -2.21
N VAL A 200 7.59 -0.61 -2.56
CA VAL A 200 6.68 -0.61 -3.71
C VAL A 200 5.43 0.25 -3.45
N ASP A 201 4.89 0.88 -4.48
CA ASP A 201 3.56 1.50 -4.42
C ASP A 201 2.48 0.55 -4.93
N LEU A 202 1.66 0.06 -3.99
CA LEU A 202 0.51 -0.81 -4.20
C LEU A 202 -0.81 -0.10 -3.87
N SER A 203 -0.80 1.24 -3.83
CA SER A 203 -1.97 2.01 -3.43
C SER A 203 -3.17 1.78 -4.36
N GLY A 204 -4.36 1.60 -3.76
CA GLY A 204 -5.61 1.36 -4.47
C GLY A 204 -5.74 0.00 -5.18
N MET A 205 -4.75 -0.88 -5.07
CA MET A 205 -4.79 -2.17 -5.77
C MET A 205 -5.80 -3.14 -5.15
N ASN A 206 -6.37 -4.00 -5.99
CA ASN A 206 -7.18 -5.14 -5.54
C ASN A 206 -6.29 -6.38 -5.32
N LEU A 207 -6.01 -6.64 -4.05
CA LEU A 207 -5.18 -7.73 -3.53
C LEU A 207 -6.00 -8.71 -2.66
N ALA A 208 -7.32 -8.73 -2.82
CA ALA A 208 -8.20 -9.62 -2.06
C ALA A 208 -7.85 -11.10 -2.31
N GLY A 209 -7.83 -11.91 -1.25
CA GLY A 209 -7.57 -13.35 -1.30
C GLY A 209 -6.14 -13.77 -1.68
N VAL A 210 -5.22 -12.82 -1.87
CA VAL A 210 -3.84 -13.11 -2.28
C VAL A 210 -3.04 -13.73 -1.13
N ASP A 211 -2.20 -14.72 -1.44
CA ASP A 211 -1.29 -15.34 -0.46
C ASP A 211 0.04 -14.57 -0.37
N PHE A 212 0.19 -13.79 0.70
CA PHE A 212 1.38 -13.04 1.07
C PHE A 212 2.11 -13.63 2.30
N THR A 213 1.95 -14.93 2.56
CA THR A 213 2.57 -15.55 3.73
C THR A 213 4.07 -15.29 3.76
N ALA A 214 4.55 -14.72 4.87
CA ALA A 214 5.95 -14.34 5.11
C ALA A 214 6.55 -13.34 4.09
N ALA A 215 5.71 -12.59 3.37
CA ALA A 215 6.15 -11.53 2.47
C ALA A 215 6.75 -10.32 3.22
N SER A 216 7.61 -9.56 2.56
CA SER A 216 8.18 -8.31 3.07
C SER A 216 7.55 -7.10 2.39
N PHE A 217 6.90 -6.25 3.18
CA PHE A 217 6.23 -5.00 2.80
C PHE A 217 6.86 -3.77 3.45
N GLN A 218 8.14 -3.86 3.82
CA GLN A 218 8.78 -2.79 4.57
C GLN A 218 8.75 -1.48 3.78
N SER A 219 8.21 -0.42 4.38
CA SER A 219 8.03 0.89 3.74
C SER A 219 7.18 0.88 2.46
N THR A 220 6.38 -0.15 2.21
CA THR A 220 5.46 -0.23 1.06
C THR A 220 4.27 0.72 1.25
N ASN A 221 3.77 1.30 0.16
CA ASN A 221 2.52 2.08 0.18
C ASN A 221 1.32 1.19 -0.19
N LEU A 222 0.46 0.90 0.78
CA LEU A 222 -0.80 0.17 0.62
C LEU A 222 -2.03 1.07 0.84
N THR A 223 -1.87 2.39 0.66
CA THR A 223 -2.98 3.34 0.85
C THR A 223 -4.19 2.95 0.00
N LYS A 224 -5.37 2.81 0.61
CA LYS A 224 -6.63 2.40 -0.06
C LYS A 224 -6.60 1.04 -0.77
N ALA A 225 -5.61 0.19 -0.54
CA ALA A 225 -5.57 -1.14 -1.11
C ALA A 225 -6.70 -2.03 -0.52
N LEU A 226 -7.19 -2.96 -1.33
CA LEU A 226 -8.20 -3.96 -0.96
C LEU A 226 -7.49 -5.29 -0.69
N LEU A 227 -7.41 -5.72 0.55
CA LEU A 227 -6.72 -6.95 1.01
C LEU A 227 -7.69 -7.91 1.73
N GLN A 228 -8.98 -7.87 1.41
CA GLN A 228 -9.97 -8.70 2.08
C GLN A 228 -9.64 -10.19 1.92
N GLY A 229 -9.63 -10.94 3.02
CA GLY A 229 -9.29 -12.37 3.01
C GLY A 229 -7.86 -12.70 2.58
N ALA A 230 -6.97 -11.71 2.42
CA ALA A 230 -5.58 -11.97 2.07
C ALA A 230 -4.85 -12.70 3.20
N ASN A 231 -3.90 -13.57 2.85
CA ASN A 231 -3.08 -14.27 3.84
C ASN A 231 -1.75 -13.52 4.05
N LEU A 232 -1.64 -12.78 5.14
CA LEU A 232 -0.47 -12.00 5.56
C LEU A 232 0.25 -12.66 6.75
N GLU A 233 0.06 -13.97 6.98
CA GLU A 233 0.68 -14.67 8.09
C GLU A 233 2.21 -14.49 8.04
N ARG A 234 2.80 -14.02 9.15
CA ARG A 234 4.25 -13.76 9.30
C ARG A 234 4.81 -12.70 8.35
N ALA A 235 3.96 -11.89 7.71
CA ALA A 235 4.42 -10.81 6.85
C ALA A 235 5.13 -9.70 7.64
N ASN A 236 6.17 -9.12 7.06
CA ASN A 236 6.86 -7.94 7.58
C ASN A 236 6.21 -6.67 7.01
N LEU A 237 5.33 -6.04 7.79
CA LEU A 237 4.59 -4.80 7.47
C LEU A 237 5.19 -3.58 8.19
N ARG A 238 6.49 -3.62 8.53
CA ARG A 238 7.15 -2.52 9.25
C ARG A 238 7.14 -1.24 8.41
N ARG A 239 6.71 -0.14 9.02
CA ARG A 239 6.66 1.19 8.38
C ARG A 239 5.83 1.23 7.09
N THR A 240 4.96 0.24 6.87
CA THR A 240 4.05 0.21 5.73
C THR A 240 2.96 1.26 5.90
N ASN A 241 2.55 1.92 4.82
CA ASN A 241 1.41 2.84 4.84
C ASN A 241 0.12 2.10 4.49
N LEU A 242 -0.71 1.79 5.49
CA LEU A 242 -2.00 1.10 5.38
C LEU A 242 -3.18 2.07 5.46
N THR A 243 -2.97 3.36 5.21
CA THR A 243 -4.01 4.38 5.32
C THR A 243 -5.22 4.01 4.45
N LYS A 244 -6.41 3.88 5.06
CA LYS A 244 -7.66 3.50 4.39
C LYS A 244 -7.64 2.15 3.65
N ALA A 245 -6.68 1.28 3.94
CA ALA A 245 -6.67 -0.07 3.40
C ALA A 245 -7.80 -0.92 4.01
N ASN A 246 -8.34 -1.88 3.26
CA ASN A 246 -9.32 -2.84 3.76
C ASN A 246 -8.68 -4.22 3.92
N LEU A 247 -8.50 -4.67 5.16
CA LEU A 247 -7.98 -6.00 5.52
C LEU A 247 -9.06 -6.89 6.16
N ASP A 248 -10.33 -6.66 5.84
CA ASP A 248 -11.42 -7.44 6.44
C ASP A 248 -11.27 -8.94 6.13
N GLY A 249 -11.34 -9.79 7.16
CA GLY A 249 -11.15 -11.24 7.06
C GLY A 249 -9.72 -11.69 6.73
N ALA A 250 -8.74 -10.78 6.69
CA ALA A 250 -7.35 -11.14 6.39
C ALA A 250 -6.70 -11.93 7.54
N ASN A 251 -5.77 -12.83 7.21
CA ASN A 251 -4.96 -13.54 8.20
C ASN A 251 -3.66 -12.76 8.45
N LEU A 252 -3.54 -12.09 9.59
CA LEU A 252 -2.33 -11.35 10.00
C LEU A 252 -1.56 -12.07 11.13
N LYS A 253 -1.78 -13.38 11.33
CA LYS A 253 -1.09 -14.14 12.37
C LYS A 253 0.41 -13.90 12.35
N ARG A 254 0.97 -13.47 13.49
CA ARG A 254 2.42 -13.25 13.64
C ARG A 254 3.03 -12.27 12.63
N ALA A 255 2.22 -11.44 11.97
CA ALA A 255 2.71 -10.35 11.14
C ALA A 255 3.35 -9.26 12.00
N ASP A 256 4.30 -8.51 11.46
CA ASP A 256 4.97 -7.41 12.17
C ASP A 256 4.58 -6.06 11.55
N LEU A 257 3.70 -5.32 12.23
CA LEU A 257 3.21 -4.01 11.82
C LEU A 257 3.97 -2.85 12.49
N THR A 258 5.13 -3.07 13.11
CA THR A 258 5.83 -2.03 13.89
C THR A 258 6.03 -0.75 13.06
N GLY A 259 5.54 0.38 13.57
CA GLY A 259 5.63 1.69 12.91
C GLY A 259 4.78 1.84 11.64
N ALA A 260 3.87 0.91 11.35
CA ALA A 260 2.94 1.04 10.23
C ALA A 260 1.95 2.20 10.45
N ILE A 261 1.56 2.88 9.37
CA ILE A 261 0.55 3.95 9.40
C ILE A 261 -0.82 3.33 9.10
N THR A 262 -1.70 3.26 10.10
CA THR A 262 -2.97 2.50 10.02
C THR A 262 -4.24 3.38 10.00
N TYR A 263 -4.10 4.68 9.72
CA TYR A 263 -5.23 5.63 9.78
C TYR A 263 -6.38 5.23 8.83
N GLY A 264 -7.57 5.00 9.39
CA GLY A 264 -8.76 4.62 8.63
C GLY A 264 -8.73 3.22 8.01
N MET A 265 -7.78 2.38 8.41
CA MET A 265 -7.70 0.97 8.01
C MET A 265 -8.89 0.18 8.56
N SER A 266 -9.48 -0.72 7.75
CA SER A 266 -10.45 -1.72 8.21
C SER A 266 -9.75 -3.06 8.39
N PHE A 267 -10.10 -3.80 9.44
CA PHE A 267 -9.56 -5.13 9.76
C PHE A 267 -10.62 -5.99 10.46
N LYS A 268 -11.89 -5.80 10.09
CA LYS A 268 -13.00 -6.53 10.68
C LYS A 268 -12.82 -8.03 10.40
N ASP A 269 -13.04 -8.87 11.41
CA ASP A 269 -12.90 -10.33 11.29
C ASP A 269 -11.50 -10.81 10.87
N ALA A 270 -10.48 -9.94 10.94
CA ALA A 270 -9.09 -10.30 10.66
C ALA A 270 -8.48 -11.07 11.83
N ASP A 271 -7.63 -12.07 11.53
CA ASP A 271 -6.92 -12.84 12.54
C ASP A 271 -5.56 -12.19 12.86
N LEU A 272 -5.49 -11.48 13.98
CA LEU A 272 -4.28 -10.78 14.43
C LEU A 272 -3.44 -11.61 15.42
N THR A 273 -3.74 -12.91 15.61
CA THR A 273 -3.13 -13.71 16.69
C THR A 273 -1.60 -13.68 16.64
N GLY A 274 -0.99 -13.11 17.68
CA GLY A 274 0.47 -13.00 17.81
C GLY A 274 1.13 -11.98 16.87
N ALA A 275 0.36 -11.14 16.17
CA ALA A 275 0.90 -10.04 15.39
C ALA A 275 1.58 -9.00 16.29
N ILE A 276 2.63 -8.33 15.82
CA ILE A 276 3.23 -7.17 16.48
C ILE A 276 2.53 -5.93 15.91
N MET A 277 1.93 -5.13 16.77
CA MET A 277 1.11 -3.97 16.41
C MET A 277 2.00 -2.72 16.13
N PRO A 278 1.43 -1.63 15.57
CA PRO A 278 2.23 -0.45 15.21
C PRO A 278 3.04 0.19 16.35
N ASP A 279 2.59 0.05 17.59
CA ASP A 279 3.28 0.50 18.81
C ASP A 279 4.38 -0.46 19.30
N GLY A 280 4.49 -1.64 18.70
CA GLY A 280 5.43 -2.69 19.08
C GLY A 280 4.87 -3.74 20.05
N GLU A 281 3.63 -3.59 20.52
CA GLU A 281 3.00 -4.57 21.40
C GLU A 281 2.55 -5.81 20.62
N VAL A 282 2.65 -6.99 21.24
CA VAL A 282 2.15 -8.23 20.63
C VAL A 282 0.66 -8.33 20.88
N TYR A 283 -0.13 -8.44 19.81
CA TYR A 283 -1.55 -8.74 19.87
C TYR A 283 -1.76 -10.10 20.54
N LYS A 284 -2.32 -10.04 21.74
CA LYS A 284 -2.79 -11.22 22.47
C LYS A 284 -4.30 -11.32 22.23
N PRO A 285 -4.79 -12.35 21.52
CA PRO A 285 -6.22 -12.61 21.52
C PRO A 285 -6.63 -12.87 22.98
N ILE A 286 -7.77 -12.32 23.40
CA ILE A 286 -8.35 -12.64 24.70
C ILE A 286 -8.49 -14.17 24.73
N ALA A 287 -7.72 -14.83 25.60
CA ALA A 287 -7.58 -16.28 25.57
C ALA A 287 -8.93 -16.94 25.78
N ALA A 288 -9.27 -17.86 24.88
CA ALA A 288 -10.24 -18.91 25.14
C ALA A 288 -9.65 -19.85 26.20
N GLU A 289 -9.95 -19.60 27.48
CA GLU A 289 -9.86 -20.59 28.54
C GLU A 289 -11.27 -20.93 29.03
N ALA A 290 -11.60 -22.20 28.79
CA ALA A 290 -12.66 -23.06 29.27
C ALA A 290 -13.63 -22.57 30.38
N GLU A 291 -14.92 -22.69 30.01
CA GLU A 291 -15.99 -23.42 30.71
C GLU A 291 -16.85 -22.80 31.83
N ILE A 292 -18.16 -22.87 31.54
CA ILE A 292 -19.35 -22.98 32.40
C ILE A 292 -20.07 -21.69 32.81
N GLY A 293 -21.22 -21.46 32.16
CA GLY A 293 -22.44 -21.04 32.87
C GLY A 293 -23.04 -19.69 32.49
N LYS A 294 -24.00 -19.72 31.56
CA LYS A 294 -25.21 -18.88 31.46
C LYS A 294 -25.18 -17.47 32.08
N GLN A 295 -25.29 -16.43 31.25
CA GLN A 295 -26.53 -15.66 31.04
C GLN A 295 -26.30 -14.54 30.03
N GLU A 296 -27.25 -14.37 29.10
CA GLU A 296 -27.33 -13.19 28.23
C GLU A 296 -27.48 -11.93 29.07
N THR A 297 -26.56 -10.98 28.95
CA THR A 297 -26.84 -9.54 29.05
C THR A 297 -25.77 -8.74 28.29
N SER A 298 -26.21 -8.13 27.18
CA SER A 298 -25.84 -6.80 26.66
C SER A 298 -24.40 -6.28 26.76
N LEU A 299 -23.76 -6.19 25.58
CA LEU A 299 -22.91 -5.10 25.04
C LEU A 299 -22.22 -4.13 26.02
N GLU A 300 -20.88 -4.14 26.03
CA GLU A 300 -20.00 -2.96 26.16
C GLU A 300 -18.55 -3.38 25.79
N LYS A 301 -18.13 -3.20 24.53
CA LYS A 301 -17.52 -2.03 23.87
C LYS A 301 -16.02 -1.84 24.19
N VAL A 302 -15.19 -2.42 23.32
CA VAL A 302 -13.76 -2.12 23.16
C VAL A 302 -13.60 -0.64 22.78
N ILE A 303 -12.80 0.12 23.54
CA ILE A 303 -12.53 1.54 23.28
C ILE A 303 -11.62 1.66 22.07
N SER A 304 -12.25 1.75 20.90
CA SER A 304 -11.71 2.41 19.72
C SER A 304 -11.32 3.85 20.06
N MET A 305 -10.19 4.35 19.56
CA MET A 305 -9.83 5.77 19.62
C MET A 305 -10.84 6.60 18.79
N THR A 306 -11.99 6.89 19.40
CA THR A 306 -13.10 7.60 18.75
C THR A 306 -12.97 9.10 18.95
N ARG A 307 -12.91 9.84 17.85
CA ARG A 307 -13.30 11.26 17.83
C ARG A 307 -14.83 11.34 17.94
N LYS A 308 -15.35 11.84 19.05
CA LYS A 308 -16.78 12.11 19.23
C LYS A 308 -17.02 13.62 19.29
N VAL A 309 -17.89 14.12 18.42
CA VAL A 309 -18.39 15.51 18.51
C VAL A 309 -19.38 15.57 19.67
N ILE A 310 -19.18 16.52 20.58
CA ILE A 310 -20.11 16.81 21.66
C ILE A 310 -20.87 18.09 21.29
N ASN A 311 -22.19 18.00 21.28
CA ASN A 311 -23.11 19.11 21.06
C ASN A 311 -24.28 19.01 22.05
N THR A 312 -24.82 20.16 22.47
CA THR A 312 -26.02 20.28 23.31
C THR A 312 -26.75 21.58 23.02
N ASP A 313 -28.08 21.55 23.07
CA ASP A 313 -28.94 22.74 22.89
C ASP A 313 -28.93 23.65 24.13
N ASN A 314 -28.36 23.16 25.23
CA ASN A 314 -28.16 23.93 26.47
C ASN A 314 -26.89 24.78 26.46
N ALA A 315 -26.15 24.79 25.34
CA ALA A 315 -25.00 25.65 25.11
C ALA A 315 -25.10 26.30 23.71
N PRO A 316 -24.48 27.47 23.48
CA PRO A 316 -24.59 28.17 22.20
C PRO A 316 -24.08 27.34 21.02
N ALA A 317 -24.82 27.36 19.91
CA ALA A 317 -24.38 26.70 18.69
C ALA A 317 -23.10 27.37 18.10
N PRO A 318 -22.19 26.60 17.48
CA PRO A 318 -21.01 27.18 16.83
C PRO A 318 -21.38 28.16 15.72
N VAL A 319 -20.77 29.36 15.74
CA VAL A 319 -20.97 30.43 14.74
C VAL A 319 -19.92 30.42 13.62
N GLY A 320 -19.28 29.26 13.40
CA GLY A 320 -18.20 29.05 12.42
C GLY A 320 -17.81 27.57 12.31
N PRO A 321 -16.73 27.21 11.56
CA PRO A 321 -16.34 25.83 11.33
C PRO A 321 -15.62 25.17 12.52
N TYR A 322 -16.25 25.18 13.70
CA TYR A 322 -15.80 24.50 14.92
C TYR A 322 -16.97 23.78 15.61
N ASN A 323 -16.70 22.91 16.59
CA ASN A 323 -17.72 22.22 17.38
C ASN A 323 -17.65 22.68 18.84
N GLN A 324 -18.73 22.54 19.62
CA GLN A 324 -18.74 22.93 21.03
C GLN A 324 -17.65 22.21 21.83
N ALA A 325 -17.52 20.89 21.64
CA ALA A 325 -16.36 20.14 22.10
C ALA A 325 -16.07 18.90 21.24
N ILE A 326 -14.83 18.40 21.34
CA ILE A 326 -14.42 17.12 20.77
C ILE A 326 -13.89 16.24 21.89
N ALA A 327 -14.49 15.07 22.08
CA ALA A 327 -13.88 14.01 22.88
C ALA A 327 -12.92 13.19 21.99
N ALA A 328 -11.69 13.01 22.45
CA ALA A 328 -10.64 12.25 21.77
C ALA A 328 -10.05 11.18 22.70
N SER A 329 -9.72 10.02 22.12
CA SER A 329 -9.08 8.87 22.78
C SER A 329 -9.75 8.38 24.08
N GLY A 330 -11.07 8.54 24.20
CA GLY A 330 -11.87 8.03 25.32
C GLY A 330 -11.68 8.71 26.67
N GLN A 331 -10.77 9.69 26.78
CA GLN A 331 -10.43 10.33 28.06
C GLN A 331 -10.35 11.85 27.97
N PHE A 332 -9.94 12.46 26.86
CA PHE A 332 -9.82 13.93 26.79
C PHE A 332 -11.02 14.59 26.11
N VAL A 333 -11.53 15.66 26.71
CA VAL A 333 -12.58 16.53 26.14
C VAL A 333 -11.98 17.90 25.90
N PHE A 334 -11.89 18.31 24.64
CA PHE A 334 -11.43 19.64 24.23
C PHE A 334 -12.65 20.54 24.00
N ILE A 335 -12.83 21.54 24.86
CA ILE A 335 -13.97 22.46 24.83
C ILE A 335 -13.55 23.77 24.17
N ALA A 336 -14.31 24.22 23.17
CA ALA A 336 -14.05 25.48 22.48
C ALA A 336 -14.23 26.69 23.41
N GLY A 337 -13.66 27.84 23.05
CA GLY A 337 -13.84 29.08 23.78
C GLY A 337 -15.31 29.46 23.93
N GLN A 338 -15.76 29.56 25.17
CA GLN A 338 -17.13 29.93 25.51
C GLN A 338 -17.22 31.42 25.79
N ILE A 339 -18.21 32.07 25.17
CA ILE A 339 -18.58 33.49 25.39
C ILE A 339 -19.99 33.57 26.00
N ALA A 340 -20.36 34.74 26.51
CA ALA A 340 -21.59 34.98 27.27
C ALA A 340 -22.87 35.04 26.42
N ILE A 341 -23.09 34.04 25.57
CA ILE A 341 -24.34 33.86 24.82
C ILE A 341 -25.33 33.06 25.68
N ASP A 342 -26.57 33.54 25.84
CA ASP A 342 -27.65 32.73 26.39
C ASP A 342 -28.17 31.78 25.30
N PRO A 343 -28.09 30.44 25.49
CA PRO A 343 -28.46 29.46 24.47
C PRO A 343 -29.94 29.54 24.06
N ARG A 344 -30.82 30.06 24.93
CA ARG A 344 -32.26 30.22 24.64
C ARG A 344 -32.53 31.42 23.73
N LEU A 345 -31.71 32.47 23.87
CA LEU A 345 -31.84 33.72 23.12
C LEU A 345 -30.97 33.71 21.86
N GLY A 346 -29.90 32.91 21.85
CA GLY A 346 -28.92 32.86 20.76
C GLY A 346 -28.04 34.11 20.65
N ASP A 347 -28.06 34.99 21.67
CA ASP A 347 -27.30 36.24 21.65
C ASP A 347 -26.57 36.54 22.97
N VAL A 348 -25.61 37.46 22.91
CA VAL A 348 -24.80 37.89 24.05
C VAL A 348 -25.67 38.57 25.09
N VAL A 349 -25.51 38.17 26.35
CA VAL A 349 -26.17 38.77 27.50
C VAL A 349 -25.14 39.50 28.38
N TYR A 350 -25.61 40.55 29.08
CA TYR A 350 -24.81 41.33 30.03
C TYR A 350 -23.60 42.03 29.40
N THR A 351 -23.83 42.82 28.36
CA THR A 351 -22.79 43.45 27.53
C THR A 351 -21.78 44.33 28.29
N ASP A 352 -22.10 44.79 29.49
CA ASP A 352 -21.31 45.69 30.32
C ASP A 352 -20.93 45.13 31.71
N ASP A 353 -21.28 43.88 32.02
CA ASP A 353 -21.03 43.26 33.33
C ASP A 353 -20.22 41.97 33.18
N VAL A 354 -18.90 42.08 33.37
CA VAL A 354 -17.96 40.96 33.23
C VAL A 354 -18.27 39.81 34.19
N LYS A 355 -18.85 40.08 35.37
CA LYS A 355 -19.19 39.01 36.34
C LYS A 355 -20.33 38.18 35.81
N LYS A 356 -21.39 38.82 35.33
CA LYS A 356 -22.54 38.11 34.74
C LYS A 356 -22.18 37.44 33.42
N GLN A 357 -21.28 38.03 32.62
CA GLN A 357 -20.74 37.33 31.46
C GLN A 357 -19.95 36.08 31.87
N THR A 358 -19.12 36.17 32.92
CA THR A 358 -18.38 35.02 33.45
C THR A 358 -19.33 33.93 33.96
N GLU A 359 -20.40 34.29 34.65
CA GLU A 359 -21.44 33.35 35.11
C GLU A 359 -22.10 32.64 33.93
N GLN A 360 -22.46 33.37 32.86
CA GLN A 360 -23.02 32.77 31.65
C GLN A 360 -22.01 31.87 30.91
N VAL A 361 -20.74 32.29 30.82
CA VAL A 361 -19.66 31.50 30.21
C VAL A 361 -19.46 30.18 30.95
N LEU A 362 -19.45 30.21 32.29
CA LEU A 362 -19.32 29.01 33.11
C LEU A 362 -20.57 28.12 33.03
N ALA A 363 -21.78 28.69 32.96
CA ALA A 363 -23.00 27.91 32.72
C ALA A 363 -22.96 27.20 31.35
N ASN A 364 -22.43 27.86 30.31
CA ASN A 364 -22.25 27.24 28.99
C ASN A 364 -21.20 26.13 29.02
N LEU A 365 -20.08 26.33 29.74
CA LEU A 365 -19.06 25.29 29.96
C LEU A 365 -19.65 24.09 30.72
N GLU A 366 -20.45 24.32 31.77
CA GLU A 366 -21.11 23.28 32.55
C GLU A 366 -22.05 22.43 31.70
N ALA A 367 -22.82 23.05 30.81
CA ALA A 367 -23.71 22.35 29.89
C ALA A 367 -22.93 21.44 28.92
N ILE A 368 -21.79 21.89 28.40
CA ILE A 368 -20.92 21.11 27.51
C ILE A 368 -20.24 19.97 28.26
N LEU A 369 -19.71 20.23 29.45
CA LEU A 369 -19.13 19.21 30.33
C LEU A 369 -20.16 18.12 30.63
N THR A 370 -21.37 18.51 31.03
CA THR A 370 -22.47 17.58 31.32
C THR A 370 -22.82 16.72 30.11
N ALA A 371 -22.89 17.32 28.91
CA ALA A 371 -23.13 16.59 27.66
C ALA A 371 -21.99 15.63 27.29
N ALA A 372 -20.77 15.91 27.76
CA ALA A 372 -19.61 15.04 27.62
C ALA A 372 -19.54 13.95 28.72
N GLY A 373 -20.43 13.95 29.71
CA GLY A 373 -20.35 13.07 30.87
C GLY A 373 -19.32 13.50 31.91
N ALA A 374 -18.98 14.78 31.95
CA ALA A 374 -17.99 15.41 32.82
C ALA A 374 -18.62 16.43 33.77
N THR A 375 -17.85 16.84 34.77
CA THR A 375 -18.13 17.93 35.70
C THR A 375 -16.95 18.91 35.74
N PHE A 376 -17.05 20.00 36.50
CA PHE A 376 -15.93 20.92 36.68
C PHE A 376 -14.70 20.27 37.35
N GLN A 377 -14.87 19.20 38.13
CA GLN A 377 -13.76 18.48 38.76
C GLN A 377 -12.91 17.70 37.74
N ASP A 378 -13.46 17.44 36.56
CA ASP A 378 -12.77 16.73 35.49
C ASP A 378 -11.92 17.68 34.63
N VAL A 379 -12.06 19.00 34.80
CA VAL A 379 -11.29 19.99 34.04
C VAL A 379 -9.85 20.02 34.53
N VAL A 380 -8.90 19.84 33.61
CA VAL A 380 -7.46 19.82 33.91
C VAL A 380 -6.73 21.09 33.47
N LYS A 381 -7.30 21.85 32.52
CA LYS A 381 -6.72 23.10 32.00
C LYS A 381 -7.81 24.06 31.54
N THR A 382 -7.66 25.35 31.84
CA THR A 382 -8.44 26.43 31.19
C THR A 382 -7.55 27.55 30.66
N THR A 383 -8.03 28.26 29.64
CA THR A 383 -7.46 29.53 29.20
C THR A 383 -8.52 30.61 29.33
N VAL A 384 -8.20 31.71 30.02
CA VAL A 384 -9.11 32.83 30.26
C VAL A 384 -8.62 34.03 29.48
N PHE A 385 -9.40 34.48 28.51
CA PHE A 385 -9.13 35.66 27.71
C PHE A 385 -10.01 36.81 28.20
N LEU A 386 -9.39 37.96 28.49
CA LEU A 386 -10.07 39.16 28.97
C LEU A 386 -9.96 40.29 27.95
N ALA A 387 -11.02 41.09 27.79
CA ALA A 387 -10.96 42.35 27.05
C ALA A 387 -10.15 43.41 27.82
N ASP A 388 -10.25 43.42 29.15
CA ASP A 388 -9.50 44.31 30.06
C ASP A 388 -8.94 43.51 31.25
N MET A 389 -7.63 43.60 31.49
CA MET A 389 -6.98 42.92 32.64
C MET A 389 -7.44 43.48 33.99
N ASN A 390 -8.01 44.68 34.04
CA ASN A 390 -8.58 45.25 35.27
C ASN A 390 -9.74 44.40 35.82
N ASP A 391 -10.40 43.61 34.98
CA ASP A 391 -11.50 42.72 35.37
C ASP A 391 -11.03 41.40 36.01
N PHE A 392 -9.72 41.16 36.08
CA PHE A 392 -9.15 39.90 36.58
C PHE A 392 -9.70 39.50 37.96
N ALA A 393 -9.78 40.45 38.90
CA ALA A 393 -10.32 40.18 40.23
C ALA A 393 -11.81 39.84 40.21
N ALA A 394 -12.59 40.52 39.36
CA ALA A 394 -14.02 40.29 39.21
C ALA A 394 -14.32 38.91 38.61
N VAL A 395 -13.58 38.52 37.57
CA VAL A 395 -13.68 37.19 36.93
C VAL A 395 -13.26 36.09 37.90
N ASN A 396 -12.16 36.27 38.64
CA ASN A 396 -11.70 35.27 39.63
C ASN A 396 -12.72 35.02 40.74
N ALA A 397 -13.41 36.06 41.21
CA ALA A 397 -14.44 35.91 42.24
C ALA A 397 -15.62 35.02 41.80
N VAL A 398 -15.91 34.99 40.49
CA VAL A 398 -16.91 34.08 39.92
C VAL A 398 -16.28 32.70 39.66
N TYR A 399 -15.11 32.65 39.02
CA TYR A 399 -14.40 31.44 38.65
C TYR A 399 -14.12 30.52 39.86
N ALA A 400 -13.73 31.08 41.01
CA ALA A 400 -13.45 30.34 42.23
C ALA A 400 -14.68 29.64 42.84
N LYS A 401 -15.91 30.00 42.43
CA LYS A 401 -17.12 29.28 42.84
C LYS A 401 -17.24 27.90 42.17
N TYR A 402 -16.58 27.72 41.03
CA TYR A 402 -16.64 26.51 40.20
C TYR A 402 -15.36 25.68 40.29
N PHE A 403 -14.22 26.33 40.56
CA PHE A 403 -12.91 25.71 40.73
C PHE A 403 -12.34 26.03 42.11
N PRO A 404 -12.53 25.14 43.10
CA PRO A 404 -11.90 25.25 44.42
C PRO A 404 -10.37 25.33 44.32
N GLU A 405 -9.72 26.06 45.24
CA GLU A 405 -8.27 26.33 45.17
C GLU A 405 -7.42 25.05 45.20
N ASP A 406 -7.88 24.02 45.91
CA ASP A 406 -7.22 22.73 46.07
C ASP A 406 -7.32 21.80 44.86
N THR A 407 -8.33 22.00 44.00
CA THR A 407 -8.56 21.18 42.79
C THR A 407 -8.58 21.99 41.49
N ALA A 408 -8.23 23.27 41.56
CA ALA A 408 -8.28 24.16 40.41
C ALA A 408 -7.37 23.68 39.25
N PRO A 409 -7.84 23.77 38.01
CA PRO A 409 -7.09 23.34 36.84
C PRO A 409 -5.85 24.21 36.63
N ALA A 410 -4.89 23.69 35.87
CA ALA A 410 -3.84 24.54 35.31
C ALA A 410 -4.49 25.70 34.53
N ARG A 411 -3.93 26.90 34.60
CA ARG A 411 -4.57 28.09 34.00
C ARG A 411 -3.58 29.03 33.36
N ALA A 412 -3.96 29.56 32.20
CA ALA A 412 -3.38 30.78 31.64
C ALA A 412 -4.47 31.85 31.58
N CYS A 413 -4.14 33.09 31.96
CA CYS A 413 -5.05 34.22 31.87
C CYS A 413 -4.33 35.41 31.23
N VAL A 414 -4.90 35.96 30.17
CA VAL A 414 -4.28 37.03 29.37
C VAL A 414 -5.34 38.04 28.92
N GLN A 415 -4.90 39.28 28.73
CA GLN A 415 -5.70 40.28 28.01
C GLN A 415 -5.44 40.14 26.50
N VAL A 416 -6.49 40.26 25.70
CA VAL A 416 -6.42 40.18 24.23
C VAL A 416 -6.90 41.48 23.57
N SER A 417 -6.54 41.67 22.30
CA SER A 417 -6.89 42.90 21.58
C SER A 417 -8.38 43.05 21.31
N ARG A 418 -9.12 41.93 21.13
CA ARG A 418 -10.57 41.90 20.90
C ARG A 418 -11.09 40.47 21.03
N LEU A 419 -12.28 40.31 21.60
CA LEU A 419 -13.00 39.03 21.68
C LEU A 419 -14.17 38.97 20.67
N PRO A 420 -14.61 37.78 20.25
CA PRO A 420 -15.77 37.62 19.37
C PRO A 420 -17.02 38.30 19.95
N LYS A 421 -17.79 38.99 19.10
CA LYS A 421 -18.98 39.79 19.49
C LYS A 421 -18.71 40.86 20.56
N ASP A 422 -17.46 41.30 20.73
CA ASP A 422 -17.08 42.34 21.70
C ASP A 422 -17.44 42.00 23.16
N VAL A 423 -17.45 40.70 23.51
CA VAL A 423 -17.61 40.27 24.90
C VAL A 423 -16.39 40.64 25.75
N LEU A 424 -16.57 40.62 27.07
CA LEU A 424 -15.55 41.00 28.05
C LEU A 424 -14.67 39.81 28.48
N VAL A 425 -15.18 38.58 28.34
CA VAL A 425 -14.49 37.35 28.73
C VAL A 425 -14.82 36.17 27.81
N GLU A 426 -13.80 35.38 27.49
CA GLU A 426 -13.91 34.08 26.82
C GLU A 426 -13.08 33.03 27.59
N ILE A 427 -13.63 31.83 27.77
CA ILE A 427 -12.94 30.74 28.48
C ILE A 427 -12.99 29.44 27.68
N ASP A 428 -11.81 28.87 27.41
CA ASP A 428 -11.68 27.49 26.90
C ASP A 428 -11.29 26.52 28.02
N ALA A 429 -11.52 25.22 27.79
CA ALA A 429 -11.20 24.19 28.76
C ALA A 429 -10.79 22.85 28.11
N ILE A 430 -9.95 22.10 28.83
CA ILE A 430 -9.67 20.69 28.57
C ILE A 430 -10.07 19.92 29.83
N ALA A 431 -10.88 18.88 29.66
CA ALA A 431 -11.30 17.98 30.72
C ALA A 431 -10.88 16.53 30.45
N VAL A 432 -10.82 15.72 31.50
CA VAL A 432 -10.50 14.30 31.45
C VAL A 432 -11.66 13.50 32.05
N ILE A 433 -12.34 12.69 31.23
CA ILE A 433 -13.44 11.81 31.67
C ILE A 433 -12.94 10.38 31.88
N SER A 434 -13.54 9.68 32.84
CA SER A 434 -13.36 8.23 32.98
C SER A 434 -14.12 7.54 31.84
N GLY A 435 -13.41 6.71 31.07
CA GLY A 435 -13.93 6.03 29.87
C GLY A 435 -14.89 4.89 30.16
#